data_AF-A0A6G6J8R9-F1
#
_entry.id   AF-A0A6G6J8R9-F1
#
_cell.length_a   1.000
_cell.length_b   1.000
_cell.length_c   1.000
_cell.angle_alpha   90.00
_cell.angle_beta   90.00
_cell.angle_gamma   90.00
#
_symmetry.space_group_name_H-M   'P 1'
#
loop_
_entity.id
_entity.type
_entity.pdbx_description
1 polymer ?
#
loop_
_entity_poly.entity_id
_entity_poly.type
_entity_poly.pdbx_seq_one_letter_code
_entity_poly.pdbx_strand_id
1 'polypeptide(L)'
;MWKATAAVRIAGTNEPEALRALQNDAERFACTAQGFYWEQASEAVQEAKAGRFDQALTSISQIEDRDARDFSLSQLVQVSSEAKNDRALAQTMDALSKDNERAYMDALLIRLQVLLNQGDLERSTALQNHLLDYFAKDPSTGTEPASDMVISYLSNGLKLDARDFLAKASSEIPGVTSADNLKLFNLVGQVIEGYYPTPDDFYQFSTDKARLKAYLVLARYYRNIGNKSMVASMLVEASRFTQKASFKGNRTEVASSFADFLRYAK
;
A
#
# COMPACT_ATOMS: atom_id res chain seq x y z
N MET A 1 13.74 -0.64 -6.17
CA MET A 1 14.32 0.72 -6.08
C MET A 1 13.53 1.70 -6.92
N TRP A 2 13.32 1.43 -8.21
CA TRP A 2 12.64 2.34 -9.16
C TRP A 2 11.19 2.67 -8.81
N LYS A 3 10.42 1.67 -8.41
CA LYS A 3 9.08 1.84 -7.82
C LYS A 3 9.07 2.81 -6.62
N ALA A 4 10.10 2.75 -5.78
CA ALA A 4 10.24 3.65 -4.63
C ALA A 4 10.48 5.09 -5.05
N THR A 5 11.36 5.29 -6.03
CA THR A 5 11.61 6.60 -6.64
C THR A 5 10.33 7.23 -7.20
N ALA A 6 9.58 6.49 -8.02
CA ALA A 6 8.34 6.99 -8.61
C ALA A 6 7.29 7.32 -7.53
N ALA A 7 7.15 6.46 -6.51
CA ALA A 7 6.24 6.71 -5.40
C ALA A 7 6.60 7.99 -4.62
N VAL A 8 7.89 8.28 -4.40
CA VAL A 8 8.35 9.54 -3.80
C VAL A 8 7.94 10.75 -4.65
N ARG A 9 8.10 10.67 -5.98
CA ARG A 9 7.70 11.76 -6.90
C ARG A 9 6.19 12.01 -6.92
N ILE A 10 5.39 10.95 -6.89
CA ILE A 10 3.92 11.03 -6.88
C ILE A 10 3.41 11.64 -5.56
N ALA A 11 4.04 11.32 -4.44
CA ALA A 11 3.63 11.81 -3.12
C ALA A 11 3.92 13.32 -2.94
N GLY A 12 4.98 13.85 -3.56
CA GLY A 12 5.44 15.22 -3.33
C GLY A 12 6.17 15.37 -1.97
N THR A 13 7.15 16.26 -1.90
CA THR A 13 8.17 16.34 -0.83
C THR A 13 7.72 16.99 0.49
N ASN A 14 6.52 16.67 1.00
CA ASN A 14 6.06 17.13 2.34
C ASN A 14 6.03 16.00 3.39
N GLU A 15 6.74 14.90 3.13
CA GLU A 15 6.97 13.79 4.08
C GLU A 15 8.22 14.08 4.94
N PRO A 16 8.37 13.49 6.14
CA PRO A 16 9.47 13.83 7.07
C PRO A 16 10.86 13.65 6.43
N GLU A 17 11.87 14.38 6.92
CA GLU A 17 13.30 14.18 6.56
C GLU A 17 13.76 12.70 6.61
N ALA A 18 12.99 11.82 7.25
CA ALA A 18 13.20 10.39 7.37
C ALA A 18 13.34 9.60 6.05
N LEU A 19 12.82 10.10 4.91
CA LEU A 19 12.91 9.40 3.61
C LEU A 19 14.00 9.97 2.68
N ARG A 20 14.88 10.85 3.18
CA ARG A 20 15.91 11.57 2.40
C ARG A 20 16.84 10.65 1.58
N ALA A 21 17.10 9.43 2.04
CA ALA A 21 17.87 8.44 1.27
C ALA A 21 17.13 8.00 -0.01
N LEU A 22 15.82 7.76 0.07
CA LEU A 22 15.00 7.42 -1.09
C LEU A 22 14.84 8.60 -2.05
N GLN A 23 14.84 9.83 -1.53
CA GLN A 23 14.84 11.05 -2.35
C GLN A 23 16.14 11.23 -3.12
N ASN A 24 17.30 11.05 -2.47
CA ASN A 24 18.59 11.12 -3.15
C ASN A 24 18.75 10.01 -4.22
N ASP A 25 18.26 8.81 -3.94
CA ASP A 25 18.22 7.71 -4.92
C ASP A 25 17.23 8.02 -6.06
N ALA A 26 16.14 8.74 -5.77
CA ALA A 26 15.17 9.16 -6.77
C ALA A 26 15.75 10.14 -7.80
N GLU A 27 16.55 11.09 -7.34
CA GLU A 27 17.23 12.07 -8.20
C GLU A 27 18.27 11.41 -9.11
N ARG A 28 19.05 10.46 -8.58
CA ARG A 28 20.05 9.70 -9.36
C ARG A 28 19.41 8.76 -10.38
N PHE A 29 18.28 8.16 -10.05
CA PHE A 29 17.62 7.17 -10.89
C PHE A 29 17.02 7.76 -12.18
N ALA A 30 16.52 9.00 -12.12
CA ALA A 30 15.91 9.66 -13.27
C ALA A 30 16.88 9.83 -14.46
N CYS A 31 18.18 9.82 -14.21
CA CYS A 31 19.21 9.91 -15.23
C CYS A 31 19.47 8.59 -16.00
N THR A 32 18.64 7.56 -15.83
CA THR A 32 18.81 6.25 -16.48
C THR A 32 17.67 5.95 -17.46
N ALA A 33 17.89 5.07 -18.45
CA ALA A 33 16.86 4.67 -19.40
C ALA A 33 15.64 3.99 -18.72
N GLN A 34 15.85 3.22 -17.65
CA GLN A 34 14.76 2.71 -16.82
C GLN A 34 14.10 3.82 -15.99
N GLY A 35 14.85 4.86 -15.62
CA GLY A 35 14.34 6.08 -15.00
C GLY A 35 13.22 6.74 -15.79
N PHE A 36 13.35 6.75 -17.12
CA PHE A 36 12.42 7.37 -18.04
C PHE A 36 10.98 6.83 -17.91
N TYR A 37 10.76 5.51 -17.95
CA TYR A 37 9.40 4.96 -17.87
C TYR A 37 8.72 5.22 -16.52
N TRP A 38 9.49 5.22 -15.44
CA TRP A 38 9.00 5.52 -14.09
C TRP A 38 8.75 7.03 -13.89
N GLU A 39 9.43 7.89 -14.64
CA GLU A 39 9.15 9.32 -14.73
C GLU A 39 7.83 9.56 -15.48
N GLN A 40 7.64 8.95 -16.65
CA GLN A 40 6.37 8.98 -17.38
C GLN A 40 5.20 8.48 -16.52
N ALA A 41 5.40 7.37 -15.79
CA ALA A 41 4.42 6.83 -14.85
C ALA A 41 4.06 7.85 -13.76
N SER A 42 5.06 8.56 -13.23
CA SER A 42 4.84 9.58 -12.19
C SER A 42 4.09 10.79 -12.73
N GLU A 43 4.48 11.29 -13.90
CA GLU A 43 3.84 12.44 -14.56
C GLU A 43 2.37 12.16 -14.90
N ALA A 44 2.07 10.99 -15.45
CA ALA A 44 0.70 10.62 -15.78
C ALA A 44 -0.20 10.52 -14.53
N VAL A 45 0.33 10.01 -13.41
CA VAL A 45 -0.42 10.01 -12.14
C VAL A 45 -0.66 11.44 -11.63
N GLN A 46 0.30 12.36 -11.81
CA GLN A 46 0.08 13.78 -11.46
C GLN A 46 -0.98 14.44 -12.35
N GLU A 47 -1.06 14.09 -13.64
CA GLU A 47 -2.16 14.53 -14.51
C GLU A 47 -3.52 14.10 -13.96
N ALA A 48 -3.63 12.86 -13.51
CA ALA A 48 -4.85 12.34 -12.90
C ALA A 48 -5.19 13.04 -11.58
N LYS A 49 -4.20 13.29 -10.72
CA LYS A 49 -4.40 14.09 -9.49
C LYS A 49 -4.89 15.50 -9.77
N ALA A 50 -4.53 16.06 -10.93
CA ALA A 50 -5.04 17.33 -11.43
C ALA A 50 -6.40 17.21 -12.18
N GLY A 51 -7.06 16.05 -12.11
CA GLY A 51 -8.38 15.80 -12.71
C GLY A 51 -8.36 15.45 -14.21
N ARG A 52 -7.19 15.37 -14.85
CA ARG A 52 -7.04 15.08 -16.29
C ARG A 52 -6.94 13.58 -16.54
N PHE A 53 -7.98 12.84 -16.18
CA PHE A 53 -7.99 11.38 -16.23
C PHE A 53 -7.81 10.77 -17.62
N ASP A 54 -8.47 11.32 -18.65
CA ASP A 54 -8.35 10.81 -20.02
C ASP A 54 -6.93 10.98 -20.58
N GLN A 55 -6.29 12.12 -20.26
CA GLN A 55 -4.90 12.38 -20.63
C GLN A 55 -3.97 11.41 -19.88
N ALA A 56 -4.13 11.28 -18.56
CA ALA A 56 -3.35 10.36 -17.75
C ALA A 56 -3.42 8.92 -18.27
N LEU A 57 -4.62 8.41 -18.59
CA LEU A 57 -4.79 7.06 -19.12
C LEU A 57 -4.12 6.88 -20.49
N THR A 58 -4.19 7.90 -21.35
CA THR A 58 -3.50 7.92 -22.64
C THR A 58 -1.98 7.85 -22.45
N SER A 59 -1.43 8.70 -21.58
CA SER A 59 0.00 8.73 -21.23
C SER A 59 0.47 7.37 -20.68
N ILE A 60 -0.31 6.76 -19.76
CA ILE A 60 0.01 5.46 -19.17
C ILE A 60 0.02 4.35 -20.22
N SER A 61 -0.92 4.37 -21.17
CA SER A 61 -0.99 3.36 -22.24
C SER A 61 0.23 3.35 -23.17
N GLN A 62 0.99 4.45 -23.20
CA GLN A 62 2.20 4.60 -24.01
C GLN A 62 3.48 4.19 -23.26
N ILE A 63 3.40 3.89 -21.96
CA ILE A 63 4.54 3.42 -21.18
C ILE A 63 4.88 1.99 -21.60
N GLU A 64 6.07 1.78 -22.17
CA GLU A 64 6.49 0.47 -22.67
C GLU A 64 6.81 -0.51 -21.54
N ASP A 65 7.46 -0.03 -20.47
CA ASP A 65 7.76 -0.84 -19.28
C ASP A 65 6.49 -1.24 -18.53
N ARG A 66 6.22 -2.55 -18.48
CA ARG A 66 5.00 -3.11 -17.90
C ARG A 66 4.88 -2.80 -16.41
N ASP A 67 5.98 -2.88 -15.65
CA ASP A 67 5.94 -2.65 -14.20
C ASP A 67 5.60 -1.19 -13.87
N ALA A 68 6.17 -0.23 -14.62
CA ALA A 68 5.83 1.19 -14.50
C ALA A 68 4.39 1.48 -14.92
N ARG A 69 3.90 0.82 -15.98
CA ARG A 69 2.51 0.93 -16.45
C ARG A 69 1.52 0.37 -15.42
N ASP A 70 1.73 -0.83 -14.92
CA ASP A 70 0.86 -1.47 -13.92
C ASP A 70 0.81 -0.67 -12.61
N PHE A 71 1.96 -0.12 -12.19
CA PHE A 71 2.05 0.75 -11.02
C PHE A 71 1.23 2.03 -11.20
N SER A 72 1.38 2.74 -12.33
CA SER A 72 0.64 3.98 -12.60
C SER A 72 -0.86 3.75 -12.79
N LEU A 73 -1.27 2.68 -13.47
CA LEU A 73 -2.67 2.27 -13.55
C LEU A 73 -3.25 2.01 -12.16
N SER A 74 -2.51 1.33 -11.29
CA SER A 74 -2.99 1.08 -9.94
C SER A 74 -3.12 2.34 -9.08
N GLN A 75 -2.25 3.34 -9.28
CA GLN A 75 -2.39 4.66 -8.67
C GLN A 75 -3.62 5.39 -9.22
N LEU A 76 -3.88 5.26 -10.52
CA LEU A 76 -5.04 5.84 -11.17
C LEU A 76 -6.36 5.27 -10.62
N VAL A 77 -6.39 3.98 -10.25
CA VAL A 77 -7.53 3.36 -9.53
C VAL A 77 -7.82 4.08 -8.22
N GLN A 78 -6.79 4.40 -7.43
CA GLN A 78 -6.98 5.16 -6.19
C GLN A 78 -7.57 6.54 -6.47
N VAL A 79 -6.89 7.33 -7.31
CA VAL A 79 -7.23 8.74 -7.57
C VAL A 79 -8.64 8.85 -8.16
N SER A 80 -8.99 7.98 -9.12
CA SER A 80 -10.33 7.96 -9.72
C SER A 80 -11.42 7.49 -8.75
N SER A 81 -11.12 6.52 -7.87
CA SER A 81 -12.06 6.07 -6.82
C SER A 81 -12.30 7.16 -5.78
N GLU A 82 -11.25 7.85 -5.34
CA GLU A 82 -11.35 8.95 -4.37
C GLU A 82 -12.11 10.15 -4.95
N ALA A 83 -11.87 10.48 -6.23
CA ALA A 83 -12.58 11.52 -6.96
C ALA A 83 -14.01 11.13 -7.37
N LYS A 84 -14.46 9.90 -7.11
CA LYS A 84 -15.74 9.35 -7.55
C LYS A 84 -15.97 9.46 -9.07
N ASN A 85 -14.90 9.33 -9.86
CA ASN A 85 -14.97 9.33 -11.31
C ASN A 85 -15.12 7.90 -11.82
N ASP A 86 -16.36 7.41 -11.85
CA ASP A 86 -16.69 6.02 -12.23
C ASP A 86 -16.23 5.66 -13.64
N ARG A 87 -16.25 6.62 -14.57
CA ARG A 87 -15.80 6.40 -15.95
C ARG A 87 -14.29 6.13 -16.00
N ALA A 88 -13.50 7.02 -15.41
CA ALA A 88 -12.04 6.87 -15.36
C ALA A 88 -11.65 5.59 -14.60
N LEU A 89 -12.35 5.30 -13.50
CA LEU A 89 -12.15 4.09 -12.73
C LEU A 89 -12.44 2.84 -13.57
N ALA A 90 -13.59 2.77 -14.26
CA ALA A 90 -13.93 1.63 -15.12
C ALA A 90 -12.91 1.41 -16.24
N GLN A 91 -12.48 2.48 -16.92
CA GLN A 91 -11.48 2.39 -17.98
C GLN A 91 -10.12 1.91 -17.46
N THR A 92 -9.70 2.38 -16.29
CA THR A 92 -8.44 1.97 -15.65
C THR A 92 -8.49 0.50 -15.24
N MET A 93 -9.59 0.05 -14.63
CA MET A 93 -9.78 -1.34 -14.23
C MET A 93 -9.83 -2.28 -15.46
N ASP A 94 -10.48 -1.85 -16.55
CA ASP A 94 -10.52 -2.60 -17.81
C ASP A 94 -9.12 -2.77 -18.41
N ALA A 95 -8.31 -1.70 -18.42
CA ALA A 95 -6.92 -1.75 -18.87
C ALA A 95 -6.07 -2.76 -18.07
N LEU A 96 -6.16 -2.72 -16.72
CA LEU A 96 -5.46 -3.68 -15.86
C LEU A 96 -5.91 -5.12 -16.08
N SER A 97 -7.23 -5.34 -16.19
CA SER A 97 -7.81 -6.68 -16.31
C SER A 97 -7.35 -7.44 -17.57
N LYS A 98 -7.06 -6.71 -18.65
CA LYS A 98 -6.62 -7.27 -19.93
C LYS A 98 -5.13 -7.60 -19.97
N ASP A 99 -4.31 -6.86 -19.22
CA ASP A 99 -2.85 -6.95 -19.31
C ASP A 99 -2.26 -7.80 -18.17
N ASN A 100 -2.71 -7.60 -16.93
CA ASN A 100 -2.11 -8.24 -15.76
C ASN A 100 -3.14 -8.51 -14.65
N GLU A 101 -3.65 -9.74 -14.59
CA GLU A 101 -4.63 -10.16 -13.57
C GLU A 101 -4.12 -9.92 -12.14
N ARG A 102 -2.83 -10.16 -11.87
CA ARG A 102 -2.28 -9.92 -10.53
C ARG A 102 -2.29 -8.44 -10.18
N ALA A 103 -1.85 -7.57 -11.09
CA ALA A 103 -1.88 -6.12 -10.87
C ALA A 103 -3.32 -5.60 -10.74
N TYR A 104 -4.26 -6.16 -11.50
CA TYR A 104 -5.70 -5.89 -11.36
C TYR A 104 -6.21 -6.20 -9.95
N MET A 105 -5.88 -7.38 -9.41
CA MET A 105 -6.28 -7.78 -8.06
C MET A 105 -5.60 -6.92 -6.98
N ASP A 106 -4.33 -6.54 -7.17
CA ASP A 106 -3.64 -5.61 -6.28
C ASP A 106 -4.27 -4.21 -6.33
N ALA A 107 -4.77 -3.75 -7.47
CA ALA A 107 -5.50 -2.49 -7.58
C ALA A 107 -6.90 -2.56 -6.94
N LEU A 108 -7.54 -3.74 -6.96
CA LEU A 108 -8.79 -3.96 -6.23
C LEU A 108 -8.60 -3.90 -4.70
N LEU A 109 -7.45 -4.32 -4.15
CA LEU A 109 -7.14 -4.09 -2.72
C LEU A 109 -7.11 -2.59 -2.37
N ILE A 110 -6.58 -1.76 -3.28
CA ILE A 110 -6.58 -0.31 -3.11
C ILE A 110 -8.01 0.23 -3.13
N ARG A 111 -8.81 -0.22 -4.11
CA ARG A 111 -10.22 0.16 -4.19
C ARG A 111 -10.99 -0.24 -2.95
N LEU A 112 -10.73 -1.41 -2.37
CA LEU A 112 -11.32 -1.85 -1.10
C LEU A 112 -11.06 -0.83 0.01
N GLN A 113 -9.81 -0.38 0.16
CA GLN A 113 -9.46 0.64 1.15
C GLN A 113 -10.23 1.95 0.90
N VAL A 114 -10.35 2.39 -0.35
CA VAL A 114 -11.10 3.61 -0.70
C VAL A 114 -12.59 3.47 -0.36
N LEU A 115 -13.22 2.34 -0.68
CA LEU A 115 -14.63 2.07 -0.35
C LEU A 115 -14.86 2.09 1.16
N LEU A 116 -13.97 1.47 1.93
CA LEU A 116 -14.03 1.48 3.39
C LEU A 116 -13.91 2.91 3.94
N ASN A 117 -12.94 3.70 3.44
CA ASN A 117 -12.78 5.10 3.83
C ASN A 117 -14.01 5.96 3.47
N GLN A 118 -14.76 5.59 2.44
CA GLN A 118 -15.99 6.26 2.00
C GLN A 118 -17.24 5.76 2.77
N GLY A 119 -17.13 4.70 3.57
CA GLY A 119 -18.25 4.07 4.26
C GLY A 119 -19.16 3.24 3.35
N ASP A 120 -18.72 2.88 2.14
CA ASP A 120 -19.48 2.03 1.21
C ASP A 120 -19.29 0.54 1.58
N LEU A 121 -19.91 0.16 2.72
CA LEU A 121 -19.73 -1.15 3.35
C LEU A 121 -20.28 -2.31 2.51
N GLU A 122 -21.33 -2.07 1.73
CA GLU A 122 -21.91 -3.08 0.85
C GLU A 122 -20.92 -3.46 -0.26
N ARG A 123 -20.39 -2.46 -0.97
CA ARG A 123 -19.41 -2.72 -2.03
C ARG A 123 -18.07 -3.18 -1.49
N SER A 124 -17.64 -2.70 -0.31
CA SER A 124 -16.39 -3.17 0.31
C SER A 124 -16.49 -4.64 0.70
N THR A 125 -17.63 -5.09 1.24
CA THR A 125 -17.85 -6.50 1.62
C THR A 125 -17.91 -7.41 0.39
N ALA A 126 -18.63 -7.00 -0.66
CA ALA A 126 -18.68 -7.76 -1.91
C ALA A 126 -17.28 -7.90 -2.53
N LEU A 127 -16.51 -6.80 -2.56
CA LEU A 127 -15.16 -6.81 -3.09
C LEU A 127 -14.19 -7.64 -2.25
N GLN A 128 -14.29 -7.58 -0.91
CA GLN A 128 -13.48 -8.38 0.00
C GLN A 128 -13.66 -9.89 -0.27
N ASN A 129 -14.90 -10.35 -0.45
CA ASN A 129 -15.17 -11.76 -0.75
C ASN A 129 -14.55 -12.18 -2.08
N HIS A 130 -14.72 -11.36 -3.14
CA HIS A 130 -14.11 -11.64 -4.43
C HIS A 130 -12.57 -11.73 -4.35
N LEU A 131 -11.94 -10.83 -3.60
CA LEU A 131 -10.49 -10.85 -3.39
C LEU A 131 -10.02 -12.07 -2.61
N LEU A 132 -10.75 -12.46 -1.56
CA LEU A 132 -10.44 -13.67 -0.80
C LEU A 132 -10.51 -14.91 -1.69
N ASP A 133 -11.60 -15.06 -2.46
CA ASP A 133 -11.78 -16.20 -3.38
C ASP A 133 -10.64 -16.29 -4.41
N TYR A 134 -10.09 -15.16 -4.85
CA TYR A 134 -8.92 -15.11 -5.72
C TYR A 134 -7.64 -15.54 -4.99
N PHE A 135 -7.33 -14.91 -3.85
CA PHE A 135 -6.09 -15.13 -3.13
C PHE A 135 -6.02 -16.49 -2.43
N ALA A 136 -7.16 -17.11 -2.13
CA ALA A 136 -7.25 -18.45 -1.57
C ALA A 136 -6.76 -19.54 -2.54
N LYS A 137 -6.75 -19.26 -3.86
CA LYS A 137 -6.26 -20.21 -4.88
C LYS A 137 -4.76 -20.50 -4.75
N ASP A 138 -4.00 -19.55 -4.22
CA ASP A 138 -2.57 -19.71 -3.93
C ASP A 138 -2.23 -19.09 -2.56
N PRO A 139 -2.31 -19.88 -1.47
CA PRO A 139 -2.04 -19.39 -0.12
C PRO A 139 -0.64 -18.77 0.05
N SER A 140 0.35 -19.18 -0.76
CA SER A 140 1.72 -18.68 -0.66
C SER A 140 1.83 -17.20 -1.06
N THR A 141 1.00 -16.75 -1.99
CA THR A 141 0.93 -15.35 -2.45
C THR A 141 -0.31 -14.62 -1.95
N GLY A 142 -1.27 -15.33 -1.35
CA GLY A 142 -2.51 -14.80 -0.80
C GLY A 142 -2.45 -14.34 0.66
N THR A 143 -1.48 -14.82 1.44
CA THR A 143 -1.36 -14.49 2.87
C THR A 143 -1.22 -12.98 3.12
N GLU A 144 -0.36 -12.32 2.35
CA GLU A 144 -0.09 -10.88 2.51
C GLU A 144 -1.32 -10.03 2.15
N PRO A 145 -1.95 -10.19 0.96
CA PRO A 145 -3.22 -9.53 0.64
C PRO A 145 -4.34 -9.76 1.65
N ALA A 146 -4.52 -10.99 2.12
CA ALA A 146 -5.57 -11.29 3.09
C ALA A 146 -5.31 -10.62 4.45
N SER A 147 -4.05 -10.57 4.88
CA SER A 147 -3.66 -9.83 6.09
C SER A 147 -3.90 -8.33 5.94
N ASP A 148 -3.62 -7.78 4.75
CA ASP A 148 -3.85 -6.36 4.46
C ASP A 148 -5.36 -6.03 4.45
N MET A 149 -6.22 -6.93 3.96
CA MET A 149 -7.68 -6.78 4.06
C MET A 149 -8.14 -6.73 5.53
N VAL A 150 -7.63 -7.60 6.42
CA VAL A 150 -7.94 -7.54 7.87
C VAL A 150 -7.54 -6.17 8.43
N ILE A 151 -6.34 -5.70 8.10
CA ILE A 151 -5.82 -4.40 8.56
C ILE A 151 -6.67 -3.23 8.03
N SER A 152 -7.15 -3.30 6.79
CA SER A 152 -8.00 -2.26 6.20
C SER A 152 -9.32 -2.10 6.97
N TYR A 153 -9.97 -3.20 7.37
CA TYR A 153 -11.18 -3.15 8.18
C TYR A 153 -10.88 -2.65 9.60
N LEU A 154 -9.82 -3.18 10.25
CA LEU A 154 -9.40 -2.71 11.57
C LEU A 154 -9.15 -1.20 11.55
N SER A 155 -8.37 -0.71 10.58
CA SER A 155 -7.99 0.70 10.47
C SER A 155 -9.17 1.64 10.23
N ASN A 156 -10.32 1.13 9.80
CA ASN A 156 -11.58 1.86 9.66
C ASN A 156 -12.51 1.71 10.89
N GLY A 157 -12.01 1.12 11.99
CA GLY A 157 -12.77 0.90 13.22
C GLY A 157 -13.76 -0.28 13.16
N LEU A 158 -13.78 -1.04 12.06
CA LEU A 158 -14.70 -2.14 11.82
C LEU A 158 -14.18 -3.44 12.45
N LYS A 159 -14.06 -3.45 13.78
CA LYS A 159 -13.42 -4.55 14.53
C LYS A 159 -14.15 -5.88 14.39
N LEU A 160 -15.49 -5.86 14.42
CA LEU A 160 -16.30 -7.07 14.29
C LEU A 160 -16.17 -7.65 12.88
N ASP A 161 -16.30 -6.81 11.85
CA ASP A 161 -16.13 -7.23 10.45
C ASP A 161 -14.72 -7.75 10.17
N ALA A 162 -13.69 -7.08 10.74
CA ALA A 162 -12.30 -7.55 10.63
C ALA A 162 -12.10 -8.93 11.28
N ARG A 163 -12.71 -9.17 12.45
CA ARG A 163 -12.65 -10.45 13.14
C ARG A 163 -13.37 -11.54 12.35
N ASP A 164 -14.56 -11.24 11.86
CA ASP A 164 -15.38 -12.20 11.12
C ASP A 164 -14.70 -12.55 9.79
N PHE A 165 -14.09 -11.56 9.12
CA PHE A 165 -13.25 -11.80 7.96
C PHE A 165 -11.99 -12.60 8.28
N LEU A 166 -11.28 -12.29 9.37
CA LEU A 166 -10.09 -13.04 9.79
C LEU A 166 -10.43 -14.52 10.02
N ALA A 167 -11.57 -14.82 10.65
CA ALA A 167 -12.04 -16.19 10.83
C ALA A 167 -12.25 -16.90 9.48
N LYS A 168 -12.92 -16.24 8.53
CA LYS A 168 -13.09 -16.78 7.17
C LYS A 168 -11.74 -17.00 6.47
N ALA A 169 -10.91 -15.96 6.40
CA ALA A 169 -9.61 -15.99 5.73
C ALA A 169 -8.67 -17.04 6.33
N SER A 170 -8.70 -17.25 7.65
CA SER A 170 -7.87 -18.26 8.32
C SER A 170 -8.18 -19.71 7.90
N SER A 171 -9.43 -19.97 7.50
CA SER A 171 -9.85 -21.30 7.04
C SER A 171 -9.36 -21.61 5.63
N GLU A 172 -9.17 -20.59 4.80
CA GLU A 172 -8.76 -20.72 3.40
C GLU A 172 -7.26 -20.48 3.20
N ILE A 173 -6.66 -19.60 4.00
CA ILE A 173 -5.26 -19.16 3.91
C ILE A 173 -4.62 -19.24 5.31
N PRO A 174 -4.09 -20.42 5.72
CA PRO A 174 -3.59 -20.63 7.09
C PRO A 174 -2.50 -19.66 7.53
N GLY A 175 -1.72 -19.11 6.59
CA GLY A 175 -0.67 -18.13 6.87
C GLY A 175 -1.19 -16.80 7.44
N VAL A 176 -2.46 -16.47 7.25
CA VAL A 176 -3.07 -15.22 7.74
C VAL A 176 -3.00 -15.15 9.27
N THR A 177 -3.15 -16.28 9.96
CA THR A 177 -3.06 -16.37 11.43
C THR A 177 -1.66 -16.72 11.92
N SER A 178 -0.61 -16.37 11.18
CA SER A 178 0.76 -16.49 11.67
C SER A 178 0.97 -15.67 12.95
N ALA A 179 1.91 -16.08 13.80
CA ALA A 179 2.16 -15.41 15.08
C ALA A 179 2.48 -13.91 14.92
N ASP A 180 3.21 -13.53 13.87
CA ASP A 180 3.51 -12.12 13.58
C ASP A 180 2.28 -11.35 13.08
N ASN A 181 1.41 -11.97 12.27
CA ASN A 181 0.16 -11.32 11.85
C ASN A 181 -0.80 -11.11 13.01
N LEU A 182 -0.96 -12.10 13.89
CA LEU A 182 -1.81 -11.95 15.08
C LEU A 182 -1.30 -10.84 16.00
N LYS A 183 0.03 -10.74 16.18
CA LYS A 183 0.64 -9.60 16.89
C LYS A 183 0.35 -8.27 16.21
N LEU A 184 0.46 -8.21 14.88
CA LEU A 184 0.17 -7.01 14.11
C LEU A 184 -1.30 -6.58 14.25
N PHE A 185 -2.25 -7.51 14.12
CA PHE A 185 -3.68 -7.22 14.26
C PHE A 185 -4.01 -6.71 15.67
N ASN A 186 -3.44 -7.33 16.70
CA ASN A 186 -3.61 -6.88 18.09
C ASN A 186 -3.02 -5.49 18.32
N LEU A 187 -1.81 -5.22 17.83
CA LEU A 187 -1.16 -3.92 17.97
C LEU A 187 -1.97 -2.82 17.26
N VAL A 188 -2.44 -3.08 16.04
CA VAL A 188 -3.33 -2.15 15.31
C VAL A 188 -4.62 -1.90 16.12
N GLY A 189 -5.24 -2.96 16.65
CA GLY A 189 -6.43 -2.86 17.49
C GLY A 189 -6.24 -1.99 18.73
N GLN A 190 -5.12 -2.17 19.45
CA GLN A 190 -4.76 -1.35 20.61
C GLN A 190 -4.53 0.10 20.23
N VAL A 191 -3.84 0.37 19.12
CA VAL A 191 -3.58 1.73 18.63
C VAL A 191 -4.87 2.46 18.28
N ILE A 192 -5.84 1.76 17.71
CA ILE A 192 -7.18 2.31 17.44
C ILE A 192 -7.90 2.70 18.74
N GLU A 193 -7.64 1.99 19.84
CA GLU A 193 -8.16 2.29 21.18
C GLU A 193 -7.39 3.39 21.90
N GLY A 194 -6.40 4.02 21.24
CA GLY A 194 -5.61 5.11 21.80
C GLY A 194 -4.29 4.68 22.45
N TYR A 195 -3.92 3.41 22.35
CA TYR A 195 -2.59 2.97 22.78
C TYR A 195 -1.49 3.63 21.95
N TYR A 196 -0.41 4.03 22.61
CA TYR A 196 0.78 4.54 21.97
C TYR A 196 1.85 3.44 21.89
N PRO A 197 2.23 2.97 20.68
CA PRO A 197 3.24 1.92 20.50
C PRO A 197 4.59 2.31 21.09
N THR A 198 5.19 1.37 21.80
CA THR A 198 6.54 1.46 22.35
C THR A 198 7.52 0.67 21.47
N PRO A 199 8.84 0.93 21.55
CA PRO A 199 9.83 0.13 20.85
C PRO A 199 9.72 -1.38 21.11
N ASP A 200 9.31 -1.77 22.32
CA ASP A 200 9.17 -3.16 22.76
C ASP A 200 8.09 -3.91 21.98
N ASP A 201 6.98 -3.27 21.64
CA ASP A 201 5.93 -3.87 20.80
C ASP A 201 6.50 -4.33 19.45
N PHE A 202 7.42 -3.56 18.89
CA PHE A 202 8.08 -3.90 17.64
C PHE A 202 9.18 -4.97 17.81
N TYR A 203 9.82 -5.08 18.98
CA TYR A 203 10.83 -6.14 19.23
C TYR A 203 10.19 -7.53 19.36
N GLN A 204 8.87 -7.60 19.53
CA GLN A 204 8.14 -8.86 19.63
C GLN A 204 7.96 -9.57 18.26
N PHE A 205 8.16 -8.89 17.14
CA PHE A 205 8.06 -9.51 15.81
C PHE A 205 9.24 -10.44 15.53
N SER A 206 8.97 -11.60 14.94
CA SER A 206 9.99 -12.64 14.74
C SER A 206 10.99 -12.35 13.63
N THR A 207 10.61 -11.49 12.67
CA THR A 207 11.46 -11.12 11.54
C THR A 207 11.56 -9.61 11.37
N ASP A 208 12.70 -9.15 10.84
CA ASP A 208 12.91 -7.75 10.48
C ASP A 208 11.89 -7.25 9.45
N LYS A 209 11.45 -8.13 8.54
CA LYS A 209 10.41 -7.83 7.56
C LYS A 209 9.06 -7.57 8.21
N ALA A 210 8.63 -8.46 9.12
CA ALA A 210 7.37 -8.29 9.85
C ALA A 210 7.38 -7.04 10.71
N ARG A 211 8.53 -6.74 11.33
CA ARG A 211 8.72 -5.52 12.10
C ARG A 211 8.64 -4.24 11.26
N LEU A 212 9.30 -4.22 10.10
CA LEU A 212 9.20 -3.09 9.16
C LEU A 212 7.75 -2.91 8.69
N LYS A 213 7.05 -4.01 8.36
CA LYS A 213 5.63 -3.98 8.02
C LYS A 213 4.80 -3.33 9.13
N ALA A 214 5.03 -3.71 10.38
CA ALA A 214 4.29 -3.14 11.52
C ALA A 214 4.44 -1.61 11.61
N TYR A 215 5.66 -1.07 11.49
CA TYR A 215 5.86 0.39 11.47
C TYR A 215 5.08 1.06 10.33
N LEU A 216 5.12 0.50 9.12
CA LEU A 216 4.49 1.10 7.94
C LEU A 216 2.96 1.01 7.98
N VAL A 217 2.41 -0.08 8.52
CA VAL A 217 0.97 -0.24 8.77
C VAL A 217 0.48 0.81 9.75
N LEU A 218 1.18 1.00 10.87
CA LEU A 218 0.80 2.02 11.85
C LEU A 218 0.99 3.44 11.31
N ALA A 219 2.05 3.71 10.55
CA ALA A 219 2.21 4.98 9.86
C ALA A 219 1.03 5.25 8.91
N ARG A 220 0.55 4.24 8.17
CA ARG A 220 -0.61 4.38 7.28
C ARG A 220 -1.89 4.65 8.06
N TYR A 221 -2.11 3.95 9.17
CA TYR A 221 -3.23 4.23 10.06
C TYR A 221 -3.22 5.69 10.54
N TYR A 222 -2.10 6.16 11.09
CA TYR A 222 -1.98 7.54 11.56
C TYR A 222 -2.17 8.58 10.46
N ARG A 223 -1.76 8.27 9.22
CA ARG A 223 -2.02 9.12 8.05
C ARG A 223 -3.52 9.23 7.79
N ASN A 224 -4.25 8.11 7.81
CA ASN A 224 -5.69 8.09 7.52
C ASN A 224 -6.50 8.95 8.50
N ILE A 225 -6.09 8.99 9.78
CA ILE A 225 -6.75 9.82 10.81
C ILE A 225 -6.15 11.24 10.93
N GLY A 226 -5.23 11.62 10.03
CA GLY A 226 -4.65 12.97 9.99
C GLY A 226 -3.58 13.26 11.05
N ASN A 227 -3.09 12.26 11.78
CA ASN A 227 -2.07 12.44 12.82
C ASN A 227 -0.66 12.48 12.23
N LYS A 228 -0.29 13.62 11.63
CA LYS A 228 1.00 13.83 10.96
C LYS A 228 2.22 13.60 11.86
N SER A 229 2.12 13.95 13.14
CA SER A 229 3.22 13.74 14.10
C SER A 229 3.54 12.27 14.28
N MET A 230 2.51 11.42 14.40
CA MET A 230 2.69 9.98 14.54
C MET A 230 3.13 9.31 13.25
N VAL A 231 2.66 9.77 12.09
CA VAL A 231 3.22 9.34 10.79
C VAL A 231 4.72 9.57 10.77
N ALA A 232 5.16 10.79 11.13
CA ALA A 232 6.58 11.13 11.16
C ALA A 232 7.37 10.26 12.13
N SER A 233 6.86 10.06 13.34
CA SER A 233 7.49 9.21 14.35
C SER A 233 7.70 7.78 13.85
N MET A 234 6.65 7.14 13.32
CA MET A 234 6.72 5.77 12.82
C MET A 234 7.69 5.61 11.65
N LEU A 235 7.72 6.57 10.73
CA LEU A 235 8.65 6.55 9.58
C LEU A 235 10.11 6.79 9.99
N VAL A 236 10.36 7.70 10.95
CA VAL A 236 11.70 7.92 11.51
C VAL A 236 12.22 6.64 12.17
N GLU A 237 11.40 5.99 13.01
CA GLU A 237 11.79 4.76 13.68
C GLU A 237 11.99 3.59 12.69
N ALA A 238 11.12 3.46 11.68
CA ALA A 238 11.32 2.49 10.59
C ALA A 238 12.64 2.71 9.83
N SER A 239 12.94 3.97 9.52
CA SER A 239 14.17 4.36 8.81
C SER A 239 15.41 4.05 9.66
N ARG A 240 15.41 4.44 10.94
CA ARG A 240 16.49 4.10 11.88
C ARG A 240 16.68 2.60 12.04
N PHE A 241 15.58 1.85 12.14
CA PHE A 241 15.62 0.39 12.27
C PHE A 241 16.32 -0.28 11.08
N THR A 242 15.98 0.12 9.86
CA THR A 242 16.54 -0.46 8.63
C THR A 242 18.01 -0.06 8.38
N GLN A 243 18.49 0.99 9.04
CA GLN A 243 19.90 1.44 8.99
C GLN A 243 20.82 0.75 10.00
N LYS A 244 20.29 -0.03 10.95
CA LYS A 244 21.10 -0.74 11.94
C LYS A 244 21.97 -1.80 11.27
N ALA A 245 23.21 -1.95 11.73
CA ALA A 245 24.12 -3.00 11.25
C ALA A 245 23.57 -4.42 11.48
N SER A 246 22.68 -4.61 12.46
CA SER A 246 22.05 -5.88 12.77
C SER A 246 20.84 -6.23 11.89
N PHE A 247 20.38 -5.30 11.04
CA PHE A 247 19.24 -5.51 10.16
C PHE A 247 19.59 -6.51 9.04
N LYS A 248 18.76 -7.55 8.89
CA LYS A 248 18.99 -8.69 7.99
C LYS A 248 18.20 -8.63 6.69
N GLY A 249 17.26 -7.69 6.55
CA GLY A 249 16.45 -7.54 5.32
C GLY A 249 17.24 -6.99 4.14
N ASN A 250 16.79 -7.28 2.92
CA ASN A 250 17.43 -6.74 1.71
C ASN A 250 17.01 -5.29 1.48
N ARG A 251 17.96 -4.43 1.06
CA ARG A 251 17.72 -3.02 0.68
C ARG A 251 16.62 -2.86 -0.37
N THR A 252 16.53 -3.78 -1.33
CA THR A 252 15.47 -3.72 -2.36
C THR A 252 14.08 -3.94 -1.77
N GLU A 253 13.96 -4.83 -0.79
CA GLU A 253 12.70 -5.09 -0.08
C GLU A 253 12.33 -3.88 0.78
N VAL A 254 13.29 -3.31 1.51
CA VAL A 254 13.07 -2.09 2.30
C VAL A 254 12.56 -0.95 1.42
N ALA A 255 13.23 -0.69 0.30
CA ALA A 255 12.81 0.35 -0.64
C ALA A 255 11.40 0.07 -1.19
N SER A 256 11.07 -1.18 -1.48
CA SER A 256 9.75 -1.56 -1.97
C SER A 256 8.67 -1.36 -0.90
N SER A 257 8.93 -1.72 0.36
CA SER A 257 7.99 -1.49 1.47
C SER A 257 7.71 0.00 1.68
N PHE A 258 8.75 0.85 1.63
CA PHE A 258 8.54 2.31 1.68
C PHE A 258 7.80 2.85 0.45
N ALA A 259 8.05 2.30 -0.75
CA ALA A 259 7.28 2.63 -1.96
C ALA A 259 5.80 2.31 -1.78
N ASP A 260 5.49 1.15 -1.22
CA ASP A 260 4.12 0.70 -0.97
C ASP A 260 3.45 1.48 0.16
N PHE A 261 4.20 2.10 1.07
CA PHE A 261 3.64 3.09 1.98
C PHE A 261 3.27 4.39 1.27
N LEU A 262 4.09 4.86 0.33
CA LEU A 262 3.89 6.09 -0.44
C LEU A 262 2.78 5.97 -1.50
N ARG A 263 2.56 4.76 -2.03
CA ARG A 263 1.44 4.39 -2.93
C ARG A 263 0.07 4.86 -2.44
N TYR A 264 -0.12 5.04 -1.13
CA TYR A 264 -1.39 5.44 -0.50
C TYR A 264 -1.34 6.86 0.10
N ALA A 265 -0.53 7.76 -0.45
CA ALA A 265 -0.48 9.16 -0.01
C ALA A 265 -1.61 9.97 -0.68
N LYS A 266 -2.47 10.58 0.14
CA LYS A 266 -3.44 11.60 -0.28
C LYS A 266 -2.72 12.84 -0.78
#